data_AF-A0A0G1HD76-F1
#
_entry.id   AF-A0A0G1HD76-F1
#
_cell.length_a   1.000
_cell.length_b   1.000
_cell.length_c   1.000
_cell.angle_alpha   90.00
_cell.angle_beta   90.00
_cell.angle_gamma   90.00
#
_symmetry.space_group_name_H-M   'P 1'
#
loop_
_entity.id
_entity.type
_entity.pdbx_description
1 polymer ?
#
loop_
_entity_poly.entity_id
_entity_poly.type
_entity_poly.pdbx_seq_one_letter_code
_entity_poly.pdbx_strand_id
1 'polypeptide(L)' 'MKICVIGTGYVGLVGAAVFADMGNTVVGVDKDKAKIAKVTSGVMPIYELG' A
#
# COMPACT_ATOMS: atom_id res chain seq x y z
N MET A 1 -7.10 9.02 10.92
CA MET A 1 -6.28 8.37 11.97
C MET A 1 -4.89 8.03 11.41
N LYS A 2 -3.94 7.55 12.24
CA LYS A 2 -2.66 7.00 11.76
C LYS A 2 -2.75 5.46 11.72
N ILE A 3 -2.59 4.85 10.55
CA ILE A 3 -2.72 3.40 10.35
C ILE A 3 -1.42 2.84 9.78
N CYS A 4 -0.93 1.73 10.32
CA CYS A 4 0.20 0.98 9.80
C CYS A 4 -0.30 -0.35 9.22
N VAL A 5 0.02 -0.65 7.96
CA VAL A 5 -0.32 -1.91 7.30
C VAL A 5 0.96 -2.69 7.03
N ILE A 6 1.08 -3.87 7.64
CA ILE A 6 2.25 -4.76 7.46
C ILE A 6 1.92 -5.78 6.36
N GLY A 7 2.65 -5.69 5.25
CA GLY A 7 2.46 -6.42 4.01
C GLY A 7 1.84 -5.55 2.93
N THR A 8 2.54 -5.36 1.82
CA THR A 8 2.06 -4.62 0.63
C THR A 8 1.78 -5.58 -0.53
N GLY A 9 1.11 -6.68 -0.22
CA GLY A 9 0.51 -7.59 -1.21
C GLY A 9 -0.90 -7.12 -1.57
N TYR A 10 -1.69 -8.01 -2.19
CA TYR A 10 -3.06 -7.72 -2.61
C TYR A 10 -3.92 -7.13 -1.48
N VAL A 11 -4.12 -7.88 -0.39
CA VAL A 11 -4.99 -7.47 0.71
C VAL A 11 -4.50 -6.19 1.39
N GLY A 12 -3.21 -6.14 1.72
CA GLY A 12 -2.64 -5.03 2.48
C GLY A 12 -2.57 -3.74 1.67
N LEU A 13 -2.16 -3.80 0.40
CA LEU A 13 -2.01 -2.61 -0.43
C LEU A 13 -3.37 -2.03 -0.85
N VAL A 14 -4.33 -2.88 -1.23
CA VAL A 14 -5.70 -2.45 -1.55
C VAL A 14 -6.36 -1.85 -0.31
N GLY A 15 -6.29 -2.52 0.84
CA GLY A 15 -6.83 -1.99 2.09
C GLY A 15 -6.17 -0.67 2.52
N ALA A 16 -4.85 -0.58 2.40
CA ALA A 16 -4.11 0.65 2.68
C ALA A 16 -4.57 1.82 1.79
N ALA A 17 -4.82 1.57 0.50
CA ALA A 17 -5.32 2.57 -0.44
C ALA A 17 -6.73 3.04 -0.06
N VAL A 18 -7.65 2.12 0.26
CA VAL A 18 -9.02 2.47 0.70
C VAL A 18 -9.00 3.27 2.00
N PHE A 19 -8.18 2.87 2.98
CA PHE A 19 -8.06 3.63 4.23
C PHE A 19 -7.48 5.04 4.00
N ALA A 20 -6.54 5.18 3.08
CA ALA A 20 -5.98 6.48 2.71
C ALA A 20 -7.04 7.36 2.00
N ASP A 21 -7.82 6.79 1.09
CA ASP A 21 -8.93 7.46 0.40
C ASP A 21 -10.01 7.95 1.38
N MET A 22 -10.27 7.18 2.44
CA MET A 22 -11.14 7.58 3.56
C MET A 22 -10.55 8.66 4.49
N GLY A 23 -9.40 9.27 4.13
CA GLY A 23 -8.80 10.39 4.85
C GLY A 23 -7.85 9.99 6.00
N ASN A 24 -7.40 8.74 6.05
CA ASN A 24 -6.40 8.32 7.05
C ASN A 24 -4.97 8.55 6.56
N THR A 25 -4.06 8.83 7.48
CA THR A 25 -2.62 8.76 7.20
C THR A 25 -2.20 7.30 7.31
N VAL A 26 -1.86 6.68 6.19
CA VAL A 26 -1.52 5.26 6.13
C VAL A 26 -0.04 5.09 5.79
N VAL A 27 0.64 4.19 6.50
CA VAL A 27 2.02 3.76 6.20
C VAL A 27 1.99 2.27 5.88
N GLY A 28 2.40 1.90 4.68
CA GLY A 28 2.62 0.50 4.29
C GLY A 28 4.05 0.07 4.59
N VAL A 29 4.22 -1.12 5.15
CA VAL A 29 5.53 -1.73 5.46
C VAL A 29 5.62 -3.09 4.81
N ASP A 30 6.70 -3.39 4.09
CA ASP A 30 6.99 -4.72 3.55
C ASP A 30 8.49 -5.00 3.63
N LYS A 31 8.86 -6.27 3.73
CA LYS A 31 10.26 -6.70 3.69
C LYS A 31 10.84 -6.65 2.28
N ASP A 32 9.98 -6.70 1.26
CA ASP A 32 10.36 -6.65 -0.14
C ASP A 32 10.63 -5.20 -0.57
N LYS A 33 11.90 -4.84 -0.59
CA LYS A 33 12.37 -3.51 -1.00
C LYS A 33 11.97 -3.17 -2.44
N ALA A 34 11.86 -4.16 -3.34
CA ALA A 34 11.50 -3.91 -4.73
C ALA A 34 10.02 -3.50 -4.86
N LYS A 35 9.13 -4.10 -4.07
CA LYS A 35 7.72 -3.66 -4.01
C LYS A 35 7.60 -2.24 -3.46
N ILE A 36 8.29 -1.94 -2.37
CA ILE A 36 8.28 -0.60 -1.78
C ILE A 36 8.79 0.42 -2.79
N ALA A 37 9.92 0.16 -3.46
CA ALA A 37 10.44 1.06 -4.48
C ALA A 37 9.44 1.34 -5.62
N LYS A 38 8.75 0.30 -6.12
CA LYS A 38 7.71 0.46 -7.14
C LYS A 38 6.54 1.32 -6.64
N VAL A 39 5.99 1.02 -5.46
CA VAL A 39 4.87 1.79 -4.89
C VAL A 39 5.26 3.25 -4.67
N THR A 40 6.45 3.51 -4.12
CA THR A 40 6.96 4.87 -3.90
C THR A 40 7.21 5.62 -5.22
N SER A 41 7.51 4.92 -6.31
CA SER A 41 7.62 5.52 -7.65
C SER A 41 6.28 5.60 -8.40
N GLY A 42 5.15 5.34 -7.74
CA GLY A 42 3.81 5.37 -8.37
C GLY A 42 3.53 4.19 -9.31
N VAL A 43 4.34 3.13 -9.27
CA VAL A 43 4.17 1.92 -10.07
C VAL A 43 3.51 0.84 -9.21
N MET A 44 2.33 0.37 -9.60
CA MET A 44 1.64 -0.66 -8.85
C MET A 44 2.39 -2.01 -8.97
N PRO A 45 2.79 -2.67 -7.87
CA PRO A 45 3.51 -3.94 -7.90
C PRO A 45 2.60 -5.16 -8.13
N ILE A 46 1.27 -4.95 -8.15
CA ILE A 46 0.23 -5.95 -8.39
C ILE A 46 -0.71 -5.45 -9.49
N TYR A 47 -1.45 -6.36 -10.12
CA TYR A 47 -2.54 -5.99 -11.02
C TYR A 47 -3.84 -6.06 -10.24
N GLU A 48 -4.55 -4.94 -10.15
CA GLU A 48 -5.92 -4.87 -9.63
C GLU A 48 -6.70 -3.82 -10.40
N LEU A 49 -7.93 -4.15 -10.78
CA LEU A 49 -8.85 -3.22 -11.42
C LEU A 49 -9.40 -2.27 -10.35
N GLY A 50 -9.16 -0.97 -10.54
CA GLY A 50 -9.65 0.10 -9.65
C GLY A 50 -11.13 0.40 -9.86
#